data_AF-A0A3D4Z7R7-F1
#
_entry.id   AF-A0A3D4Z7R7-F1
#
_cell.length_a   1.000
_cell.length_b   1.000
_cell.length_c   1.000
_cell.angle_alpha   90.00
_cell.angle_beta   90.00
_cell.angle_gamma   90.00
#
_symmetry.space_group_name_H-M   'P 1'
#
loop_
_entity.id
_entity.type
_entity.pdbx_description
1 polymer ?
#
loop_
_entity_poly.entity_id
_entity_poly.type
_entity_poly.pdbx_seq_one_letter_code
_entity_poly.pdbx_strand_id
1 'polypeptide(L)'
;MTANDSSQKGISYSAALKFFITDKNFLNNALIGSLYTLIPIIGPMILMGWHCEIIQRLVKRHSNPIPKIDFNDYVYFLGRGAVPFLSVFLFSLPFGFILAIFIYASIFGSVIFISSLTRQVGNPFPMFLVAVGIMLLIFF
;
A
#
# COMPACT_ATOMS: atom_id res chain seq x y z
N MET A 1 26.30 -29.71 28.50
CA MET A 1 26.07 -29.13 27.16
C MET A 1 24.75 -28.37 27.20
N THR A 2 24.70 -27.29 27.99
CA THR A 2 24.90 -25.87 27.60
C THR A 2 23.72 -25.30 26.82
N ALA A 3 22.93 -24.50 27.55
CA ALA A 3 21.75 -23.75 27.21
C ALA A 3 21.98 -22.66 26.13
N ASN A 4 22.53 -23.03 24.98
CA ASN A 4 22.87 -22.09 23.89
C ASN A 4 22.15 -22.40 22.55
N ASP A 5 21.31 -23.44 22.49
CA ASP A 5 20.67 -23.87 21.23
C ASP A 5 19.30 -23.23 20.98
N SER A 6 18.71 -22.53 21.97
CA SER A 6 17.45 -21.82 21.79
C SER A 6 17.61 -20.42 21.17
N SER A 7 18.86 -19.93 21.02
CA SER A 7 19.15 -18.58 20.52
C SER A 7 19.27 -18.49 18.98
N GLN A 8 19.13 -19.60 18.25
CA GLN A 8 19.15 -19.63 16.78
C GLN A 8 17.91 -20.27 16.17
N LYS A 9 16.75 -20.21 16.82
CA LYS A 9 15.49 -20.46 16.10
C LYS A 9 15.22 -19.27 15.20
N GLY A 10 15.76 -19.31 13.98
CA GLY A 10 15.49 -18.33 12.94
C GLY A 10 13.99 -18.03 12.89
N ILE A 11 13.63 -16.76 12.65
CA ILE A 11 12.23 -16.33 12.56
C ILE A 11 11.55 -17.25 11.57
N SER A 12 10.74 -18.18 12.09
CA SER A 12 10.02 -19.11 11.24
C SER A 12 8.95 -18.31 10.53
N TYR A 13 9.08 -18.10 9.22
CA TYR A 13 8.11 -17.35 8.41
C TYR A 13 6.68 -17.90 8.57
N SER A 14 6.56 -19.20 8.78
CA SER A 14 5.29 -19.86 9.10
C SER A 14 4.67 -19.40 10.44
N ALA A 15 5.49 -19.02 11.42
CA ALA A 15 5.01 -18.46 12.69
C ALA A 15 4.48 -17.02 12.51
N ALA A 16 5.07 -16.23 11.61
CA ALA A 16 4.58 -14.90 11.29
C ALA A 16 3.23 -14.93 10.54
N LEU A 17 3.02 -15.92 9.66
CA LEU A 17 1.70 -16.10 9.02
C LEU A 17 0.64 -16.55 10.04
N LYS A 18 1.00 -17.50 10.91
CA LYS A 18 0.12 -17.96 11.98
C LYS A 18 -0.22 -16.86 12.97
N PHE A 19 0.66 -15.91 13.21
CA PHE A 19 0.43 -14.79 14.14
C PHE A 19 -0.86 -14.03 13.83
N PHE A 20 -1.15 -13.73 12.56
CA PHE A 20 -2.37 -13.04 12.17
C PHE A 20 -3.62 -13.93 12.33
N ILE A 21 -3.50 -15.22 12.00
CA ILE A 21 -4.63 -16.17 11.94
C ILE A 21 -4.97 -16.76 13.33
N THR A 22 -4.03 -16.75 14.27
CA THR A 22 -4.21 -17.34 15.62
C THR A 22 -5.15 -16.52 16.50
N ASP A 23 -5.36 -15.24 16.19
CA ASP A 23 -6.24 -14.38 17.00
C ASP A 23 -7.72 -14.73 16.78
N LYS A 24 -8.49 -14.90 17.86
CA LYS A 24 -9.93 -15.23 17.80
C LYS A 24 -10.75 -14.20 17.00
N ASN A 25 -10.31 -12.95 16.95
CA ASN A 25 -11.01 -11.84 16.29
C ASN A 25 -10.40 -11.47 14.93
N PHE A 26 -9.50 -12.30 14.37
CA PHE A 26 -8.82 -12.00 13.11
C PHE A 26 -9.81 -11.70 11.97
N LEU A 27 -10.91 -12.47 11.90
CA LEU A 27 -11.93 -12.31 10.87
C LEU A 27 -12.66 -10.97 11.00
N ASN A 28 -13.01 -10.57 12.22
CA ASN A 28 -13.66 -9.28 12.49
C ASN A 28 -12.74 -8.12 12.11
N ASN A 29 -11.46 -8.20 12.51
CA ASN A 29 -10.47 -7.18 12.18
C ASN A 29 -10.22 -7.11 10.66
N ALA A 30 -10.21 -8.24 9.96
CA ALA A 30 -10.07 -8.29 8.51
C ALA A 30 -11.28 -7.68 7.78
N LEU A 31 -12.51 -7.96 8.26
CA LEU A 31 -13.76 -7.41 7.71
C LEU A 31 -13.87 -5.90 7.92
N ILE A 32 -13.58 -5.42 9.13
CA ILE A 32 -13.61 -3.98 9.40
C ILE A 32 -12.45 -3.27 8.69
N GLY A 33 -11.29 -3.91 8.64
CA GLY A 33 -10.14 -3.40 7.91
C GLY A 33 -10.41 -3.25 6.41
N SER A 34 -11.05 -4.24 5.78
CA SER A 34 -11.45 -4.14 4.38
C SER A 34 -12.51 -3.06 4.16
N LEU A 35 -13.45 -2.88 5.10
CA LEU A 35 -14.40 -1.78 5.04
C LEU A 35 -13.70 -0.41 5.09
N TYR A 36 -12.67 -0.26 5.92
CA TYR A 36 -11.89 0.98 5.94
C TYR A 36 -11.12 1.21 4.64
N THR A 37 -10.62 0.18 3.95
CA THR A 37 -9.98 0.40 2.63
C THR A 37 -10.93 0.95 1.55
N LEU A 38 -12.25 0.78 1.73
CA LEU A 38 -13.24 1.37 0.84
C LEU A 38 -13.33 2.90 0.98
N ILE A 39 -12.88 3.45 2.11
CA ILE A 39 -12.82 4.88 2.36
C ILE A 39 -11.40 5.37 2.02
N PRO A 40 -11.19 6.12 0.92
CA PRO A 40 -9.86 6.27 0.31
C PRO A 40 -8.83 7.04 1.14
N ILE A 41 -9.26 7.93 2.04
CA ILE A 41 -8.34 8.77 2.82
C ILE A 41 -8.40 8.42 4.31
N ILE A 42 -9.57 8.58 4.91
CA ILE A 42 -9.77 8.40 6.35
C ILE A 42 -9.52 6.94 6.76
N GLY A 43 -9.91 5.99 5.91
CA GLY A 43 -9.76 4.56 6.19
C GLY A 43 -8.31 4.10 6.31
N PRO A 44 -7.45 4.33 5.30
CA PRO A 44 -6.02 4.08 5.38
C PRO A 44 -5.34 4.78 6.56
N MET A 45 -5.79 5.99 6.91
CA MET A 45 -5.25 6.73 8.05
C MET A 45 -5.55 6.03 9.38
N ILE A 46 -6.78 5.57 9.60
CA ILE A 46 -7.17 4.76 10.78
C ILE A 46 -6.36 3.45 10.81
N LEU A 47 -6.26 2.77 9.66
CA LEU A 47 -5.51 1.52 9.55
C LEU A 47 -4.03 1.71 9.91
N MET A 48 -3.38 2.76 9.43
CA MET A 48 -1.99 3.07 9.78
C MET A 48 -1.82 3.25 11.30
N GLY A 49 -2.76 3.93 11.96
CA GLY A 49 -2.77 4.06 13.43
C GLY A 49 -2.87 2.70 14.13
N TRP A 50 -3.72 1.81 13.63
CA TRP A 50 -3.87 0.44 14.15
C TRP A 50 -2.59 -0.39 13.96
N HIS A 51 -1.94 -0.29 12.79
CA HIS A 51 -0.66 -0.97 12.54
C HIS A 51 0.44 -0.48 13.50
N CYS A 52 0.54 0.83 13.73
CA CYS A 52 1.48 1.38 14.71
C CYS A 52 1.25 0.83 16.11
N GLU A 53 -0.01 0.60 16.49
CA GLU A 53 -0.32 0.01 17.79
C GLU A 53 0.10 -1.44 17.89
N ILE A 54 -0.15 -2.25 16.86
CA ILE A 54 0.32 -3.65 16.80
C ILE A 54 1.84 -3.69 16.98
N ILE A 55 2.57 -2.86 16.22
CA ILE A 55 4.03 -2.80 16.29
C ILE A 55 4.48 -2.43 17.71
N GLN A 56 3.83 -1.46 18.36
CA GLN A 56 4.18 -1.10 19.73
C GLN A 56 3.87 -2.20 20.75
N ARG A 57 2.74 -2.91 20.61
CA ARG A 57 2.37 -4.03 21.48
C ARG A 57 3.33 -5.22 21.30
N LEU A 58 3.77 -5.46 20.06
CA LEU A 58 4.77 -6.47 19.72
C LEU A 58 6.13 -6.15 20.36
N VAL A 59 6.61 -4.91 20.23
CA VAL A 59 7.88 -4.46 20.84
C VAL A 59 7.83 -4.59 22.36
N LYS A 60 6.68 -4.28 22.98
CA LYS A 60 6.46 -4.42 24.42
C LYS A 60 6.19 -5.85 24.89
N ARG A 61 6.20 -6.85 23.98
CA ARG A 61 5.86 -8.26 24.26
C ARG A 61 4.52 -8.40 25.02
N HIS A 62 3.54 -7.60 24.63
CA HIS A 62 2.23 -7.62 25.27
C HIS A 62 1.53 -8.97 25.03
N SER A 63 0.77 -9.44 26.02
CA SER A 63 0.06 -10.73 25.94
C SER A 63 -0.98 -10.76 24.83
N ASN A 64 -1.58 -9.60 24.51
CA ASN A 64 -2.46 -9.44 23.36
C ASN A 64 -1.85 -8.47 22.31
N PRO A 65 -1.11 -8.98 21.32
CA PRO A 65 -0.39 -8.16 20.37
C PRO A 65 -1.29 -7.52 19.31
N ILE A 66 -2.48 -8.08 19.03
CA ILE A 66 -3.41 -7.58 18.00
C ILE A 66 -4.61 -6.92 18.69
N PRO A 67 -4.75 -5.58 18.62
CA PRO A 67 -5.94 -4.91 19.15
C PRO A 67 -7.16 -5.30 18.33
N LYS A 68 -8.31 -5.48 19.00
CA LYS A 68 -9.60 -5.54 18.32
C LYS A 68 -9.89 -4.19 17.69
N ILE A 69 -10.32 -4.20 16.42
CA ILE A 69 -10.82 -3.01 15.75
C ILE A 69 -12.31 -2.90 16.07
N ASP A 70 -12.70 -1.85 16.75
CA ASP A 70 -14.09 -1.48 16.96
C ASP A 70 -14.32 -0.07 16.41
N PHE A 71 -15.54 0.19 15.92
CA PHE A 71 -15.89 1.52 15.39
C PHE A 71 -15.80 2.59 16.48
N ASN A 72 -16.03 2.28 17.75
CA ASN A 72 -16.01 3.30 18.80
C ASN A 72 -14.63 3.99 18.97
N ASP A 73 -13.55 3.30 18.60
CA ASP A 73 -12.17 3.77 18.81
C ASP A 73 -11.57 4.48 17.57
N TYR A 74 -12.38 4.83 16.56
CA TYR A 74 -11.89 5.39 15.30
C TYR A 74 -11.07 6.68 15.52
N VAL A 75 -11.50 7.56 16.44
CA VAL A 75 -10.82 8.86 16.69
C VAL A 75 -9.41 8.64 17.22
N TYR A 76 -9.25 7.66 18.11
CA TYR A 76 -7.97 7.33 18.72
C TYR A 76 -6.97 6.80 17.69
N PHE A 77 -7.42 5.88 16.82
CA PHE A 77 -6.59 5.36 15.73
C PHE A 77 -6.32 6.42 14.65
N LEU A 78 -7.28 7.30 14.37
CA LEU A 78 -7.12 8.38 13.39
C LEU A 78 -6.04 9.38 13.82
N GLY A 79 -6.09 9.86 15.08
CA GLY A 79 -5.09 10.80 15.60
C GLY A 79 -3.68 10.21 15.59
N ARG A 80 -3.56 8.91 15.92
CA ARG A 80 -2.28 8.19 15.90
C ARG A 80 -1.77 7.88 14.49
N GLY A 81 -2.69 7.64 13.55
CA GLY A 81 -2.40 7.34 12.16
C GLY A 81 -2.12 8.56 11.28
N ALA A 82 -2.48 9.76 11.73
CA ALA A 82 -2.25 11.01 10.99
C ALA A 82 -0.77 11.23 10.64
N VAL A 83 0.11 11.06 11.63
CA VAL A 83 1.57 11.26 11.47
C VAL A 83 2.18 10.26 10.48
N PRO A 84 2.03 8.93 10.63
CA PRO A 84 2.58 7.98 9.68
C PRO A 84 1.95 8.12 8.28
N PHE A 85 0.66 8.44 8.19
CA PHE A 85 0.01 8.71 6.90
C PHE A 85 0.64 9.90 6.18
N LEU A 86 0.83 11.02 6.88
CA LEU A 86 1.45 12.22 6.31
C LEU A 86 2.91 11.94 5.89
N SER A 87 3.67 11.20 6.70
CA SER A 87 5.04 10.81 6.36
C SER A 87 5.10 9.96 5.09
N VAL A 88 4.22 8.96 4.96
CA VAL A 88 4.15 8.12 3.75
C VAL A 88 3.70 8.94 2.55
N PHE A 89 2.76 9.87 2.73
CA PHE A 89 2.29 10.76 1.66
C PHE A 89 3.39 11.70 1.16
N LEU A 90 4.16 12.31 2.06
CA LEU A 90 5.28 13.17 1.70
C LEU A 90 6.40 12.38 1.01
N PHE A 91 6.65 11.14 1.46
CA PHE A 91 7.65 10.28 0.83
C PHE A 91 7.16 9.70 -0.50
N SER A 92 5.85 9.49 -0.68
CA SER A 92 5.31 8.97 -1.93
C SER A 92 5.32 10.02 -3.05
N LEU A 93 5.28 11.32 -2.74
CA LEU A 93 5.35 12.39 -3.73
C LEU A 93 6.57 12.29 -4.67
N PRO A 94 7.84 12.30 -4.19
CA PRO A 94 9.00 12.24 -5.08
C PRO A 94 9.04 10.94 -5.89
N PHE A 95 8.70 9.80 -5.28
CA PHE A 95 8.60 8.52 -5.98
C PHE A 95 7.49 8.54 -7.03
N GLY A 96 6.36 9.18 -6.72
CA GLY A 96 5.23 9.36 -7.62
C GLY A 96 5.60 10.20 -8.84
N PHE A 97 6.34 11.31 -8.65
CA PHE A 97 6.84 12.11 -9.76
C PHE A 97 7.82 11.34 -10.65
N ILE A 98 8.76 10.61 -10.06
CA ILE A 98 9.71 9.77 -10.82
C ILE A 98 8.94 8.72 -11.62
N LEU A 99 8.03 7.98 -10.97
CA LEU A 99 7.20 6.96 -11.61
C LEU A 99 6.36 7.57 -12.75
N ALA A 100 5.75 8.73 -12.52
CA ALA A 100 5.00 9.44 -13.54
C ALA A 100 5.88 9.75 -14.75
N ILE A 101 7.07 10.34 -14.56
CA ILE A 101 8.01 10.62 -15.67
C ILE A 101 8.33 9.35 -16.47
N PHE A 102 8.58 8.22 -15.80
CA PHE A 102 8.83 6.94 -16.47
C PHE A 102 7.62 6.45 -17.26
N ILE A 103 6.41 6.55 -16.71
CA ILE A 103 5.17 6.17 -17.39
C ILE A 103 4.96 7.06 -18.63
N TYR A 104 5.11 8.38 -18.49
CA TYR A 104 4.99 9.32 -19.59
C TYR A 104 6.03 9.05 -20.69
N ALA A 105 7.29 8.82 -20.32
CA ALA A 105 8.35 8.49 -21.27
C ALA A 105 8.09 7.15 -21.99
N SER A 106 7.59 6.14 -21.27
CA SER A 106 7.24 4.83 -21.83
C SER A 106 6.08 4.92 -22.80
N ILE A 107 5.00 5.64 -22.46
CA ILE A 107 3.87 5.87 -23.35
C ILE A 107 4.33 6.65 -24.58
N PHE A 108 5.07 7.74 -24.40
CA PHE A 108 5.56 8.55 -25.52
C PHE A 108 6.47 7.74 -26.47
N GLY A 109 7.40 6.96 -25.92
CA GLY A 109 8.25 6.06 -26.70
C GLY A 109 7.45 4.99 -27.45
N SER A 110 6.45 4.39 -26.80
CA SER A 110 5.57 3.39 -27.41
C SER A 110 4.76 3.97 -28.57
N VAL A 111 4.28 5.21 -28.43
CA VAL A 111 3.49 5.91 -29.47
C VAL A 111 4.36 6.25 -30.68
N ILE A 112 5.58 6.74 -30.48
CA ILE A 112 6.53 6.99 -31.57
C ILE A 112 6.86 5.69 -32.30
N PHE A 113 7.13 4.62 -31.54
CA PHE A 113 7.42 3.31 -32.10
C PHE A 113 6.26 2.81 -32.96
N ILE A 114 5.04 2.75 -32.42
CA ILE A 114 3.84 2.31 -33.14
C ILE A 114 3.62 3.18 -34.38
N SER A 115 3.72 4.51 -34.25
CA SER A 115 3.56 5.44 -35.38
C SER A 115 4.60 5.19 -36.49
N SER A 116 5.81 4.75 -36.15
CA SER A 116 6.83 4.37 -37.13
C SER A 116 6.48 3.12 -37.93
N LEU A 117 5.78 2.15 -37.31
CA LEU A 117 5.21 0.99 -37.99
C LEU A 117 4.04 1.40 -38.90
N THR A 118 3.15 2.28 -38.43
CA THR A 118 1.96 2.71 -39.19
C THR A 118 2.29 3.63 -40.38
N ARG A 119 3.45 4.29 -40.41
CA ARG A 119 3.93 5.05 -41.59
C ARG A 119 3.99 4.18 -42.85
N GLN A 120 4.14 2.85 -42.73
CA GLN A 120 4.08 1.94 -43.87
C GLN A 120 2.65 1.68 -44.37
N VAL A 121 1.61 1.92 -43.56
CA VAL A 121 0.22 1.51 -43.84
C VAL A 121 -0.70 2.70 -44.15
N GLY A 122 -0.24 3.94 -43.94
CA GLY A 122 -0.93 5.18 -44.32
C GLY A 122 -1.50 5.96 -43.13
N ASN A 123 -1.01 7.20 -43.00
CA ASN A 123 -1.36 8.30 -42.07
C ASN A 123 -1.31 8.01 -40.54
N PRO A 124 -0.22 8.41 -39.83
CA PRO A 124 -0.07 8.19 -38.38
C PRO A 124 -0.83 9.19 -37.48
N PHE A 125 -1.49 10.20 -38.06
CA PHE A 125 -2.14 11.30 -37.33
C PHE A 125 -3.23 10.86 -36.32
N PRO A 126 -4.11 9.87 -36.60
CA PRO A 126 -5.14 9.44 -35.66
C PRO A 126 -4.57 8.79 -34.39
N MET A 127 -3.46 8.07 -34.50
CA MET A 127 -2.83 7.37 -33.38
C MET A 127 -2.18 8.34 -32.39
N PHE A 128 -1.63 9.45 -32.89
CA PHE A 128 -1.11 10.53 -32.06
C PHE A 128 -2.22 11.18 -31.22
N LEU A 129 -3.39 11.43 -31.81
CA LEU A 129 -4.54 12.00 -31.09
C LEU A 129 -5.07 11.07 -29.99
N VAL A 130 -5.14 9.75 -30.25
CA VAL A 130 -5.55 8.76 -29.24
C VAL A 130 -4.56 8.69 -28.08
N ALA A 131 -3.26 8.74 -28.37
CA ALA A 131 -2.22 8.74 -27.35
C ALA A 131 -2.27 9.97 -26.44
N VAL A 132 -2.44 11.16 -27.02
CA VAL A 132 -2.61 12.41 -26.27
C VAL A 132 -3.90 12.38 -25.45
N GLY A 133 -4.99 11.83 -26.02
CA GLY A 133 -6.26 11.64 -25.30
C GLY A 133 -6.13 10.72 -24.08
N ILE A 134 -5.43 9.60 -24.21
CA ILE A 134 -5.16 8.67 -23.09
C ILE A 134 -4.28 9.33 -22.04
N MET A 135 -3.27 10.11 -22.44
CA MET A 135 -2.44 10.86 -21.49
C MET A 135 -3.24 11.89 -20.68
N LEU A 136 -4.17 12.60 -21.32
CA LEU A 136 -5.03 13.57 -20.63
C LEU A 136 -6.03 12.89 -19.69
N LEU A 137 -6.55 11.71 -20.05
CA LEU A 137 -7.45 10.90 -19.22
C LEU A 137 -6.76 10.28 -18.00
N ILE A 138 -5.45 10.00 -18.05
CA ILE A 138 -4.73 9.47 -16.90
C ILE A 138 -4.51 10.56 -15.82
N PHE A 139 -4.65 11.84 -16.19
CA PHE A 139 -4.44 12.99 -15.30
C PHE A 139 -5.74 13.59 -14.74
N PHE A 140 -6.91 13.22 -15.27
CA PHE A 140 -8.25 13.67 -14.85
C PHE A 140 -9.05 12.52 -14.25
#